data_AF-A0A7C3CU96-F1
#
_entry.id   AF-A0A7C3CU96-F1
#
_cell.length_a   1.000
_cell.length_b   1.000
_cell.length_c   1.000
_cell.angle_alpha   90.00
_cell.angle_beta   90.00
_cell.angle_gamma   90.00
#
_symmetry.space_group_name_H-M   'P 1'
#
loop_
_entity.id
_entity.type
_entity.pdbx_description
1 polymer ?
#
loop_
_entity_poly.entity_id
_entity_poly.type
_entity_poly.pdbx_seq_one_letter_code
_entity_poly.pdbx_strand_id
1 'polypeptide(L)'
;MGDSSYFTHPQHDWQKRYEALRASFVERLPDKVVADRFGYSHGYFRLLKHQFRHGKIDFSEPVPEGKSQRRRVTTTVRQQIRSWREQHLSAGEIAELLSEDGVEISVRTVERVLAEEGFSKLPRRTRRKIGVTVQRTTIPESSEVACIDSLNGQRFDCAGAGVFLFAPFLAQLNIDKIIQSVSLPGSKVIPARSYLLSFLALKLLGTERYAHVGDHGFDSGLGLFAGLNVLPKCTAMSSYSYSLDENHITKLQQAFVKQASRIGLYDGSILNLDFHTAPHYGDESVLEKHWAGARGKVMKGALCLFAQDADSKLMLYSAADIQRSEADDQVLAFLSFWQKVRRGVSPTLVFDSKLTTYSNLSKLNERAIKFITLRRRGHKLLKETEQLSDWQRVQIPHAKRKFPNPQVHESTIELPGYDGVLRQIIVRGNGHQKPAFLITNDCETPVELVVGNYSRRWRVENGIREAVNFFHLNSLSSPILIKIHFDVALTMIADTLYSMLAKKLRGFEECDAPKVFRHFVAGKGAVKIQDSTITVTYPKRAHNPILRAVPWNNLPQKISGLDGAPLKLVFS
;
A
#
# COMPACT_ATOMS: atom_id res chain seq x y z
N MET A 1 -32.43 52.90 63.50
CA MET A 1 -30.98 53.08 63.24
C MET A 1 -30.74 52.91 61.75
N GLY A 2 -30.97 53.97 60.97
CA GLY A 2 -30.57 54.05 59.56
C GLY A 2 -29.41 55.01 59.49
N ASP A 3 -28.21 54.52 59.78
CA ASP A 3 -26.98 55.29 59.81
C ASP A 3 -26.00 54.73 58.77
N SER A 4 -24.80 55.32 58.64
CA SER A 4 -23.76 54.89 57.68
C SER A 4 -23.40 53.38 57.75
N SER A 5 -23.75 52.71 58.85
CA SER A 5 -23.64 51.26 59.03
C SER A 5 -24.44 50.43 58.01
N TYR A 6 -25.57 50.94 57.52
CA TYR A 6 -26.41 50.27 56.51
C TYR A 6 -25.67 50.03 55.19
N PHE A 7 -24.78 50.94 54.80
CA PHE A 7 -24.00 50.86 53.56
C PHE A 7 -22.65 50.14 53.74
N THR A 8 -22.14 50.09 54.97
CA THR A 8 -20.83 49.49 55.26
C THR A 8 -20.92 48.00 55.65
N HIS A 9 -22.10 47.51 56.04
CA HIS A 9 -22.33 46.12 56.45
C HIS A 9 -23.58 45.51 55.80
N PRO A 10 -23.55 45.24 54.48
CA PRO A 10 -24.72 44.73 53.75
C PRO A 10 -25.12 43.33 54.22
N GLN A 11 -26.40 43.13 54.57
CA GLN A 11 -26.93 41.83 55.03
C GLN A 11 -27.43 40.93 53.90
N HIS A 12 -27.91 41.50 52.79
CA HIS A 12 -28.36 40.74 51.62
C HIS A 12 -27.21 40.49 50.63
N ASP A 13 -27.13 39.29 50.03
CA ASP A 13 -26.04 38.96 49.10
C ASP A 13 -26.07 39.89 47.88
N TRP A 14 -27.26 40.31 47.46
CA TRP A 14 -27.43 41.23 46.35
C TRP A 14 -26.81 42.61 46.63
N GLN A 15 -27.10 43.18 47.80
CA GLN A 15 -26.53 44.45 48.25
C GLN A 15 -25.02 44.34 48.45
N LYS A 16 -24.55 43.20 48.96
CA LYS A 16 -23.14 42.89 49.17
C LYS A 16 -22.35 42.82 47.85
N ARG A 17 -22.95 42.29 46.78
CA ARG A 17 -22.35 42.29 45.43
C ARG A 17 -22.25 43.70 44.85
N TYR A 18 -23.29 44.52 45.05
CA TYR A 18 -23.29 45.91 44.60
C TYR A 18 -22.19 46.73 45.28
N GLU A 19 -22.11 46.70 46.62
CA GLU A 19 -21.08 47.44 47.35
C GLU A 19 -19.65 46.95 47.05
N ALA A 20 -19.46 45.64 46.83
CA ALA A 20 -18.16 45.12 46.40
C ALA A 20 -17.75 45.66 45.02
N LEU A 21 -18.67 45.73 44.05
CA LEU A 21 -18.37 46.32 42.74
C LEU A 21 -18.14 47.83 42.84
N ARG A 22 -18.93 48.54 43.64
CA ARG A 22 -18.75 49.98 43.91
C ARG A 22 -17.38 50.27 44.53
N ALA A 23 -16.95 49.49 45.52
CA ALA A 23 -15.62 49.61 46.13
C ALA A 23 -14.47 49.40 45.11
N SER A 24 -14.69 48.57 44.09
CA SER A 24 -13.67 48.37 43.05
C SER A 24 -13.71 49.41 41.93
N PHE A 25 -14.90 49.87 41.50
CA PHE A 25 -15.04 50.79 40.37
C PHE A 25 -15.00 52.26 40.76
N VAL A 26 -15.56 52.62 41.92
CA VAL A 26 -15.65 54.00 42.41
C VAL A 26 -14.51 54.31 43.37
N GLU A 27 -14.29 53.47 44.39
CA GLU A 27 -13.21 53.66 45.37
C GLU A 27 -11.84 53.16 44.85
N ARG A 28 -11.81 52.51 43.68
CA ARG A 28 -10.61 51.99 42.98
C ARG A 28 -9.74 51.06 43.83
N LEU A 29 -10.34 50.33 44.76
CA LEU A 29 -9.61 49.38 45.59
C LEU A 29 -9.15 48.15 44.77
N PRO A 30 -7.96 47.57 45.07
CA PRO A 30 -7.48 46.36 44.42
C PRO A 30 -8.42 45.17 44.62
N ASP A 31 -8.60 44.36 43.58
CA ASP A 31 -9.53 43.21 43.56
C ASP A 31 -9.37 42.28 44.79
N LYS A 32 -8.13 42.06 45.24
CA LYS A 32 -7.84 41.20 46.40
C LYS A 32 -8.37 41.80 47.70
N VAL A 33 -8.17 43.10 47.90
CA VAL A 33 -8.62 43.83 49.09
C VAL A 33 -10.16 43.86 49.14
N VAL A 34 -10.81 44.06 48.00
CA VAL A 34 -12.27 44.02 47.91
C VAL A 34 -12.81 42.61 48.17
N ALA A 35 -12.18 41.59 47.59
CA ALA A 35 -12.57 40.20 47.81
C ALA A 35 -12.49 39.84 49.31
N ASP A 36 -11.38 40.17 49.97
CA ASP A 36 -11.20 39.91 51.40
C ASP A 36 -12.19 40.71 52.26
N ARG A 37 -12.40 42.01 51.95
CA ARG A 37 -13.32 42.90 52.69
C ARG A 37 -14.78 42.42 52.68
N PHE A 38 -15.22 41.84 51.56
CA PHE A 38 -16.59 41.32 51.42
C PHE A 38 -16.65 39.79 51.53
N GLY A 39 -15.60 39.11 51.96
CA GLY A 39 -15.60 37.65 52.16
C GLY A 39 -15.85 36.84 50.87
N TYR A 40 -15.41 37.34 49.73
CA TYR A 40 -15.40 36.62 48.45
C TYR A 40 -14.02 36.02 48.18
N SER A 41 -13.96 34.94 47.40
CA SER A 41 -12.67 34.52 46.84
C SER A 41 -12.24 35.48 45.74
N HIS A 42 -10.93 35.69 45.60
CA HIS A 42 -10.35 36.56 44.58
C HIS A 42 -10.81 36.20 43.15
N GLY A 43 -10.91 34.90 42.86
CA GLY A 43 -11.39 34.40 41.57
C GLY A 43 -12.88 34.70 41.33
N TYR A 44 -13.71 34.56 42.37
CA TYR A 44 -15.13 34.87 42.27
C TYR A 44 -15.36 36.38 42.06
N PHE A 45 -14.61 37.24 42.76
CA PHE A 45 -14.75 38.69 42.57
C PHE A 45 -14.37 39.13 41.15
N ARG A 46 -13.30 38.56 40.56
CA ARG A 46 -12.94 38.82 39.15
C ARG A 46 -14.04 38.41 38.18
N LEU A 47 -14.68 37.25 38.42
CA LEU A 47 -15.82 36.79 37.63
C LEU A 47 -17.00 37.77 37.75
N LEU A 48 -17.33 38.19 38.96
CA LEU A 48 -18.41 39.14 39.24
C LEU A 48 -18.17 40.47 38.50
N LYS A 49 -16.94 41.00 38.56
CA LYS A 49 -16.51 42.21 37.87
C LYS A 49 -16.61 42.10 36.35
N HIS A 50 -16.22 40.94 35.80
CA HIS A 50 -16.37 40.65 34.37
C HIS A 50 -17.85 40.56 33.96
N GLN A 51 -18.68 39.87 34.74
CA GLN A 51 -20.11 39.73 34.46
C GLN A 51 -20.82 41.10 34.44
N PHE A 52 -20.48 42.00 35.37
CA PHE A 52 -21.00 43.35 35.38
C PHE A 52 -20.56 44.17 34.15
N ARG A 53 -19.27 44.15 33.80
CA ARG A 53 -18.75 44.87 32.61
C ARG A 53 -19.40 44.43 31.29
N HIS A 54 -19.85 43.20 31.21
CA HIS A 54 -20.51 42.63 30.03
C HIS A 54 -22.04 42.61 30.15
N GLY A 55 -22.62 43.37 31.08
CA GLY A 55 -24.08 43.55 31.20
C GLY A 55 -24.85 42.27 31.58
N LYS A 56 -24.16 41.27 32.15
CA LYS A 56 -24.78 39.98 32.55
C LYS A 56 -25.40 40.01 33.95
N ILE A 57 -25.15 41.08 34.71
CA ILE A 57 -25.75 41.35 36.00
C ILE A 57 -26.31 42.75 35.92
N ASP A 58 -27.61 42.87 36.18
CA ASP A 58 -28.31 44.13 36.39
C ASP A 58 -28.77 44.14 37.85
N PHE A 59 -28.60 45.27 38.55
CA PHE A 59 -28.97 45.44 39.97
C PHE A 59 -30.37 46.04 40.16
N SER A 60 -31.14 46.17 39.08
CA SER A 60 -32.49 46.74 39.05
C SER A 60 -33.52 46.01 39.93
N GLU A 61 -33.42 44.68 40.09
CA GLU A 61 -34.30 43.89 40.97
C GLU A 61 -33.52 42.80 41.73
N PRO A 62 -33.72 42.63 43.05
CA PRO A 62 -33.13 41.52 43.80
C PRO A 62 -33.81 40.20 43.43
N VAL A 63 -33.03 39.19 43.01
CA VAL A 63 -33.53 37.83 42.78
C VAL A 63 -34.05 37.25 44.11
N PRO A 64 -35.23 36.58 44.18
CA PRO A 64 -35.73 36.02 45.42
C PRO A 64 -34.73 35.05 46.07
N GLU A 65 -34.20 35.41 47.24
CA GLU A 65 -33.31 34.57 48.03
C GLU A 65 -34.12 33.44 48.68
N GLY A 66 -34.31 32.36 47.94
CA GLY A 66 -34.84 31.09 48.45
C GLY A 66 -34.05 29.93 47.86
N LYS A 67 -33.53 29.03 48.70
CA LYS A 67 -33.03 27.73 48.27
C LYS A 67 -34.21 26.99 47.62
N SER A 68 -34.29 26.98 46.28
CA SER A 68 -35.28 26.21 45.53
C SER A 68 -35.36 24.80 46.11
N GLN A 69 -36.54 24.43 46.62
CA GLN A 69 -36.78 23.09 47.16
C GLN A 69 -36.48 22.07 46.07
N ARG A 70 -35.37 21.35 46.26
CA ARG A 70 -34.83 20.42 45.28
C ARG A 70 -35.82 19.27 45.08
N ARG A 71 -36.20 18.97 43.83
CA ARG A 71 -37.00 17.77 43.48
C ARG A 71 -36.36 16.53 44.13
N ARG A 72 -37.10 15.89 45.06
CA ARG A 72 -36.72 14.63 45.69
C ARG A 72 -36.97 13.51 44.68
N VAL A 73 -35.93 12.72 44.40
CA VAL A 73 -36.05 11.46 43.65
C VAL A 73 -36.62 10.42 44.61
N THR A 74 -37.63 9.67 44.20
CA THR A 74 -38.25 8.61 45.01
C THR A 74 -37.27 7.47 45.30
N THR A 75 -37.48 6.77 46.42
CA THR A 75 -36.62 5.67 46.88
C THR A 75 -36.57 4.51 45.88
N THR A 76 -37.66 4.24 45.18
CA THR A 76 -37.77 3.21 44.13
C THR A 76 -36.84 3.50 42.96
N VAL A 77 -36.85 4.73 42.46
CA VAL A 77 -36.00 5.17 41.37
C VAL A 77 -34.52 5.17 41.79
N ARG A 78 -34.21 5.49 43.05
CA ARG A 78 -32.84 5.37 43.58
C ARG A 78 -32.34 3.92 43.58
N GLN A 79 -33.18 2.96 43.96
CA GLN A 79 -32.83 1.52 43.92
C GLN A 79 -32.60 1.03 42.50
N GLN A 80 -33.40 1.46 41.52
CA GLN A 80 -33.20 1.14 40.10
C GLN A 80 -31.88 1.73 39.58
N ILE A 81 -31.61 3.02 39.85
CA ILE A 81 -30.34 3.67 39.48
C ILE A 81 -29.14 2.89 40.05
N ARG A 82 -29.25 2.40 41.29
CA ARG A 82 -28.22 1.58 41.93
C ARG A 82 -28.04 0.22 41.26
N SER A 83 -29.13 -0.50 40.99
CA SER A 83 -29.07 -1.82 40.34
C SER A 83 -28.43 -1.73 38.95
N TRP A 84 -28.82 -0.74 38.14
CA TRP A 84 -28.21 -0.51 36.82
C TRP A 84 -26.75 -0.06 36.92
N ARG A 85 -26.39 0.65 37.99
CA ARG A 85 -24.98 0.98 38.25
C ARG A 85 -24.13 -0.24 38.58
N GLU A 86 -24.67 -1.18 39.35
CA GLU A 86 -24.02 -2.46 39.67
C GLU A 86 -23.79 -3.30 38.40
N GLN A 87 -24.60 -3.10 37.35
CA GLN A 87 -24.41 -3.66 36.00
C GLN A 87 -23.48 -2.83 35.10
N HIS A 88 -22.72 -1.88 35.65
CA HIS A 88 -21.76 -1.02 34.96
C HIS A 88 -22.33 -0.04 33.92
N LEU A 89 -23.63 0.31 33.99
CA LEU A 89 -24.22 1.34 33.13
C LEU A 89 -23.77 2.76 33.55
N SER A 90 -23.65 3.64 32.55
CA SER A 90 -23.31 5.06 32.72
C SER A 90 -24.52 5.88 33.13
N ALA A 91 -24.30 7.07 33.71
CA ALA A 91 -25.39 7.96 34.11
C ALA A 91 -26.24 8.44 32.92
N GLY A 92 -25.69 8.43 31.70
CA GLY A 92 -26.43 8.70 30.46
C GLY A 92 -27.35 7.54 30.09
N GLU A 93 -26.81 6.32 30.01
CA GLU A 93 -27.57 5.09 29.73
C GLU A 93 -28.69 4.88 30.78
N ILE A 94 -28.41 5.15 32.06
CA ILE A 94 -29.41 5.08 33.14
C ILE A 94 -30.52 6.12 32.95
N ALA A 95 -30.21 7.34 32.52
CA ALA A 95 -31.22 8.37 32.28
C ALA A 95 -32.09 8.05 31.07
N GLU A 96 -31.52 7.42 30.05
CA GLU A 96 -32.23 6.94 28.86
C GLU A 96 -33.19 5.80 29.21
N LEU A 97 -32.73 4.78 29.95
CA LEU A 97 -33.57 3.68 30.45
C LEU A 97 -34.68 4.19 31.38
N LEU A 98 -34.39 5.14 32.28
CA LEU A 98 -35.43 5.77 33.11
C LEU A 98 -36.47 6.51 32.26
N SER A 99 -36.05 7.14 31.16
CA SER A 99 -36.97 7.83 30.24
C SER A 99 -37.85 6.84 29.48
N GLU A 100 -37.33 5.68 29.09
CA GLU A 100 -38.10 4.59 28.49
C GLU A 100 -39.13 4.01 29.47
N ASP A 101 -38.79 3.96 30.76
CA ASP A 101 -39.69 3.57 31.87
C ASP A 101 -40.66 4.70 32.30
N GLY A 102 -40.72 5.82 31.57
CA GLY A 102 -41.64 6.94 31.82
C GLY A 102 -41.22 7.90 32.95
N VAL A 103 -39.98 7.82 33.42
CA VAL A 103 -39.41 8.65 34.49
C VAL A 103 -38.44 9.68 33.90
N GLU A 104 -38.91 10.90 33.66
CA GLU A 104 -38.07 11.99 33.13
C GLU A 104 -37.11 12.54 34.20
N ILE A 105 -35.86 12.08 34.16
CA ILE A 105 -34.80 12.54 35.06
C ILE A 105 -33.57 12.94 34.25
N SER A 106 -33.00 14.11 34.57
CA SER A 106 -31.79 14.57 33.90
C SER A 106 -30.56 13.73 34.28
N VAL A 107 -29.61 13.59 33.36
CA VAL A 107 -28.31 12.92 33.61
C VAL A 107 -27.62 13.48 34.87
N ARG A 108 -27.71 14.80 35.12
CA ARG A 108 -27.13 15.44 36.32
C ARG A 108 -27.78 14.97 37.61
N THR A 109 -29.08 14.67 37.58
CA THR A 109 -29.82 14.15 38.73
C THR A 109 -29.42 12.70 39.01
N VAL A 110 -29.22 11.88 37.97
CA VAL A 110 -28.69 10.51 38.09
C VAL A 110 -27.26 10.53 38.65
N GLU A 111 -26.38 11.38 38.12
CA GLU A 111 -25.00 11.53 38.62
C GLU A 111 -24.96 11.91 40.11
N ARG A 112 -25.88 12.79 40.54
CA ARG A 112 -26.02 13.19 41.94
C ARG A 112 -26.46 12.01 42.80
N VAL A 113 -27.50 11.28 42.41
CA VAL A 113 -27.97 10.10 43.15
C VAL A 113 -26.85 9.07 43.28
N LEU A 114 -26.12 8.79 42.20
CA LEU A 114 -24.99 7.87 42.23
C LEU A 114 -23.88 8.32 43.19
N ALA A 115 -23.58 9.63 43.24
CA ALA A 115 -22.60 10.16 44.17
C ALA A 115 -23.08 10.09 45.63
N GLU A 116 -24.36 10.34 45.89
CA GLU A 116 -24.98 10.20 47.22
C GLU A 116 -24.99 8.73 47.70
N GLU A 117 -25.16 7.78 46.79
CA GLU A 117 -25.12 6.33 47.07
C GLU A 117 -23.69 5.75 47.09
N GLY A 118 -22.65 6.60 47.00
CA GLY A 118 -21.24 6.20 47.15
C GLY A 118 -20.57 5.64 45.89
N PHE A 119 -21.21 5.71 44.72
CA PHE A 119 -20.59 5.27 43.46
C PHE A 119 -19.64 6.33 42.90
N SER A 120 -18.40 5.92 42.62
CA SER A 120 -17.45 6.76 41.89
C SER A 120 -17.86 6.94 40.43
N LYS A 121 -17.38 8.03 39.80
CA LYS A 121 -17.59 8.24 38.35
C LYS A 121 -16.89 7.13 37.58
N LEU A 122 -17.59 6.55 36.59
CA LEU A 122 -16.95 5.60 35.69
C LEU A 122 -15.79 6.29 34.97
N PRO A 123 -14.67 5.60 34.76
CA PRO A 123 -13.59 6.13 33.95
C PRO A 123 -14.14 6.47 32.58
N ARG A 124 -13.86 7.70 32.12
CA ARG A 124 -14.34 8.22 30.84
C ARG A 124 -13.93 7.23 29.75
N ARG A 125 -14.89 6.60 29.05
CA ARG A 125 -14.60 5.70 27.92
C ARG A 125 -13.66 6.46 26.97
N THR A 126 -12.48 5.91 26.69
CA THR A 126 -11.55 6.52 25.75
C THR A 126 -12.24 6.62 24.39
N ARG A 127 -11.98 7.69 23.61
CA ARG A 127 -12.58 7.90 22.28
C ARG A 127 -12.43 6.66 21.36
N ARG A 128 -11.37 5.89 21.58
CA ARG A 128 -11.11 4.57 20.96
C ARG A 128 -12.16 3.50 21.26
N LYS A 129 -12.75 3.47 22.47
CA LYS A 129 -13.87 2.59 22.84
C LYS A 129 -15.21 3.04 22.26
N ILE A 130 -15.32 4.32 21.86
CA ILE A 130 -16.50 4.87 21.16
C ILE A 130 -16.39 4.61 19.63
N GLY A 131 -15.24 4.12 19.15
CA GLY A 131 -15.02 3.91 17.72
C GLY A 131 -14.83 5.21 16.93
N VAL A 132 -14.45 6.31 17.59
CA VAL A 132 -14.39 7.65 16.97
C VAL A 132 -13.04 8.30 17.25
N THR A 133 -12.40 8.89 16.22
CA THR A 133 -11.12 9.60 16.34
C THR A 133 -11.28 10.97 17.02
N VAL A 134 -10.16 11.65 17.33
CA VAL A 134 -10.15 13.04 17.82
C VAL A 134 -10.89 14.00 16.87
N GLN A 135 -10.93 13.68 15.57
CA GLN A 135 -11.59 14.44 14.51
C GLN A 135 -13.02 13.97 14.20
N ARG A 136 -13.63 13.15 15.07
CA ARG A 136 -14.99 12.59 14.89
C ARG A 136 -15.16 11.63 13.70
N THR A 137 -14.07 11.02 13.21
CA THR A 137 -14.13 10.00 12.15
C THR A 137 -14.36 8.63 12.77
N THR A 138 -15.21 7.80 12.16
CA THR A 138 -15.39 6.40 12.54
C THR A 138 -14.07 5.65 12.36
N ILE A 139 -13.72 4.79 13.31
CA ILE A 139 -12.52 3.96 13.28
C ILE A 139 -12.93 2.61 12.68
N PRO A 140 -12.28 2.15 11.60
CA PRO A 140 -12.54 0.82 11.07
C PRO A 140 -12.19 -0.24 12.12
N GLU A 141 -12.83 -1.40 12.00
CA GLU A 141 -12.62 -2.53 12.90
C GLU A 141 -11.14 -2.94 12.98
N SER A 142 -10.79 -3.69 14.02
CA SER A 142 -9.47 -4.31 14.07
C SER A 142 -9.47 -5.52 13.15
N SER A 143 -8.36 -5.72 12.44
CA SER A 143 -8.20 -6.89 11.58
C SER A 143 -8.05 -8.14 12.40
N GLU A 144 -8.89 -9.12 12.12
CA GLU A 144 -8.95 -10.43 12.72
C GLU A 144 -9.13 -11.47 11.61
N VAL A 145 -8.67 -12.71 11.86
CA VAL A 145 -8.82 -13.80 10.90
C VAL A 145 -10.31 -14.06 10.68
N ALA A 146 -10.74 -14.00 9.42
CA ALA A 146 -12.12 -14.30 9.07
C ALA A 146 -12.36 -15.81 9.16
N CYS A 147 -13.42 -16.19 9.87
CA CYS A 147 -13.95 -17.55 9.87
C CYS A 147 -15.13 -17.61 8.91
N ILE A 148 -15.06 -18.46 7.89
CA ILE A 148 -16.10 -18.49 6.85
C ILE A 148 -17.46 -18.94 7.39
N ASP A 149 -17.46 -19.84 8.37
CA ASP A 149 -18.68 -20.39 8.97
C ASP A 149 -19.41 -19.32 9.80
N SER A 150 -18.67 -18.42 10.47
CA SER A 150 -19.28 -17.32 11.23
C SER A 150 -19.81 -16.19 10.34
N LEU A 151 -19.37 -16.14 9.08
CA LEU A 151 -19.84 -15.16 8.10
C LEU A 151 -20.96 -15.71 7.19
N ASN A 152 -21.41 -16.95 7.43
CA ASN A 152 -22.44 -17.58 6.62
C ASN A 152 -23.76 -16.77 6.67
N GLY A 153 -24.36 -16.53 5.50
CA GLY A 153 -25.56 -15.71 5.34
C GLY A 153 -25.30 -14.20 5.23
N GLN A 154 -24.08 -13.73 5.50
CA GLN A 154 -23.76 -12.31 5.39
C GLN A 154 -23.67 -11.84 3.93
N ARG A 155 -23.98 -10.56 3.75
CA ARG A 155 -23.83 -9.84 2.48
C ARG A 155 -23.26 -8.45 2.75
N PHE A 156 -22.26 -8.06 1.98
CA PHE A 156 -21.68 -6.72 2.04
C PHE A 156 -21.27 -6.23 0.65
N ASP A 157 -21.20 -4.90 0.52
CA ASP A 157 -20.68 -4.26 -0.68
C ASP A 157 -19.15 -4.18 -0.60
N CYS A 158 -18.49 -4.43 -1.72
CA CYS A 158 -17.04 -4.37 -1.86
C CYS A 158 -16.72 -3.37 -2.97
N ALA A 159 -16.08 -2.26 -2.63
CA ALA A 159 -15.67 -1.23 -3.59
C ALA A 159 -14.56 -1.74 -4.52
N GLY A 160 -13.70 -2.61 -4.01
CA GLY A 160 -12.59 -3.23 -4.73
C GLY A 160 -12.86 -4.65 -5.25
N ALA A 161 -14.11 -5.03 -5.53
CA ALA A 161 -14.48 -6.42 -5.84
C ALA A 161 -13.76 -7.04 -7.04
N GLY A 162 -13.15 -6.23 -7.91
CA GLY A 162 -12.29 -6.71 -9.00
C GLY A 162 -11.11 -7.56 -8.54
N VAL A 163 -10.62 -7.44 -7.29
CA VAL A 163 -9.51 -8.27 -6.80
C VAL A 163 -9.83 -9.77 -6.84
N PHE A 164 -11.10 -10.14 -6.70
CA PHE A 164 -11.54 -11.54 -6.74
C PHE A 164 -11.38 -12.19 -8.13
N LEU A 165 -11.22 -11.41 -9.20
CA LEU A 165 -10.87 -11.93 -10.52
C LEU A 165 -9.49 -12.61 -10.53
N PHE A 166 -8.62 -12.26 -9.56
CA PHE A 166 -7.28 -12.83 -9.42
C PHE A 166 -7.21 -14.08 -8.54
N ALA A 167 -8.26 -14.35 -7.75
CA ALA A 167 -8.27 -15.49 -6.83
C ALA A 167 -8.04 -16.85 -7.55
N PRO A 168 -8.63 -17.12 -8.73
CA PRO A 168 -8.34 -18.37 -9.44
C PRO A 168 -6.88 -18.53 -9.88
N PHE A 169 -6.21 -17.42 -10.23
CA PHE A 169 -4.80 -17.45 -10.62
C PHE A 169 -3.88 -17.60 -9.41
N LEU A 170 -4.22 -16.99 -8.26
CA LEU A 170 -3.52 -17.22 -6.99
C LEU A 170 -3.59 -18.70 -6.56
N ALA A 171 -4.77 -19.31 -6.70
CA ALA A 171 -4.96 -20.72 -6.44
C ALA A 171 -4.19 -21.61 -7.44
N GLN A 172 -4.17 -21.25 -8.73
CA GLN A 172 -3.36 -21.94 -9.75
C GLN A 172 -1.84 -21.85 -9.47
N LEU A 173 -1.38 -20.69 -9.00
CA LEU A 173 -0.01 -20.47 -8.55
C LEU A 173 0.27 -21.09 -7.17
N ASN A 174 -0.72 -21.68 -6.51
CA ASN A 174 -0.61 -22.29 -5.19
C ASN A 174 0.12 -21.36 -4.20
N ILE A 175 -0.36 -20.11 -4.11
CA ILE A 175 0.25 -19.07 -3.29
C ILE A 175 0.38 -19.51 -1.82
N ASP A 176 -0.55 -20.31 -1.34
CA ASP A 176 -0.52 -20.86 0.03
C ASP A 176 0.73 -21.73 0.26
N LYS A 177 1.06 -22.60 -0.70
CA LYS A 177 2.29 -23.41 -0.63
C LYS A 177 3.55 -22.55 -0.77
N ILE A 178 3.52 -21.50 -1.59
CA ILE A 178 4.63 -20.54 -1.69
C ILE A 178 4.86 -19.90 -0.32
N ILE A 179 3.81 -19.37 0.30
CA ILE A 179 3.88 -18.72 1.62
C ILE A 179 4.30 -19.72 2.69
N GLN A 180 3.80 -20.96 2.70
CA GLN A 180 4.24 -21.98 3.67
C GLN A 180 5.71 -22.37 3.50
N SER A 181 6.23 -22.37 2.26
CA SER A 181 7.63 -22.68 1.98
C SER A 181 8.60 -21.56 2.37
N VAL A 182 8.08 -20.36 2.64
CA VAL A 182 8.83 -19.19 3.03
C VAL A 182 8.45 -18.84 4.46
N SER A 183 9.40 -18.78 5.39
CA SER A 183 9.10 -18.42 6.78
C SER A 183 8.79 -16.93 6.95
N LEU A 184 7.82 -16.39 6.19
CA LEU A 184 7.39 -15.00 6.30
C LEU A 184 6.87 -14.71 7.72
N PRO A 185 7.21 -13.54 8.29
CA PRO A 185 6.77 -13.17 9.63
C PRO A 185 5.25 -13.06 9.69
N GLY A 186 4.70 -13.18 10.89
CA GLY A 186 3.29 -12.94 11.17
C GLY A 186 3.14 -12.34 12.57
N SER A 187 1.93 -11.90 12.92
CA SER A 187 1.62 -11.51 14.28
C SER A 187 0.72 -12.55 14.93
N LYS A 188 0.51 -12.43 16.26
CA LYS A 188 -0.44 -13.28 16.99
C LYS A 188 -1.88 -13.17 16.45
N VAL A 189 -2.22 -12.05 15.82
CA VAL A 189 -3.59 -11.73 15.36
C VAL A 189 -3.72 -11.90 13.84
N ILE A 190 -2.69 -11.55 13.08
CA ILE A 190 -2.71 -11.53 11.61
C ILE A 190 -1.62 -12.46 11.09
N PRO A 191 -1.99 -13.57 10.44
CA PRO A 191 -1.04 -14.51 9.84
C PRO A 191 -0.23 -13.91 8.68
N ALA A 192 0.93 -14.49 8.38
CA ALA A 192 1.80 -14.08 7.28
C ALA A 192 1.08 -14.03 5.93
N ARG A 193 0.22 -15.03 5.67
CA ARG A 193 -0.58 -15.10 4.43
C ARG A 193 -1.45 -13.87 4.24
N SER A 194 -2.10 -13.44 5.31
CA SER A 194 -3.06 -12.35 5.28
C SER A 194 -2.37 -11.01 5.10
N TYR A 195 -1.17 -10.84 5.69
CA TYR A 195 -0.34 -9.69 5.37
C TYR A 195 0.03 -9.65 3.89
N LEU A 196 0.61 -10.72 3.35
CA LEU A 196 1.04 -10.74 1.94
C LEU A 196 -0.13 -10.44 0.99
N LEU A 197 -1.28 -11.10 1.19
CA LEU A 197 -2.47 -10.89 0.38
C LEU A 197 -3.06 -9.49 0.55
N SER A 198 -2.95 -8.87 1.73
CA SER A 198 -3.37 -7.48 1.95
C SER A 198 -2.53 -6.51 1.13
N PHE A 199 -1.20 -6.65 1.16
CA PHE A 199 -0.31 -5.83 0.33
C PHE A 199 -0.55 -6.06 -1.16
N LEU A 200 -0.73 -7.32 -1.55
CA LEU A 200 -1.02 -7.68 -2.93
C LEU A 200 -2.37 -7.12 -3.41
N ALA A 201 -3.41 -7.13 -2.58
CA ALA A 201 -4.71 -6.55 -2.91
C ALA A 201 -4.58 -5.05 -3.22
N LEU A 202 -3.82 -4.29 -2.42
CA LEU A 202 -3.57 -2.88 -2.68
C LEU A 202 -2.85 -2.66 -4.01
N LYS A 203 -1.84 -3.48 -4.33
CA LYS A 203 -1.15 -3.44 -5.64
C LYS A 203 -2.08 -3.80 -6.79
N LEU A 204 -2.91 -4.83 -6.64
CA LEU A 204 -3.88 -5.24 -7.66
C LEU A 204 -4.94 -4.15 -7.91
N LEU A 205 -5.27 -3.34 -6.91
CA LEU A 205 -6.16 -2.19 -7.04
C LEU A 205 -5.48 -0.92 -7.60
N GLY A 206 -4.17 -0.96 -7.86
CA GLY A 206 -3.41 0.22 -8.30
C GLY A 206 -3.31 1.31 -7.21
N THR A 207 -3.39 0.93 -5.93
CA THR A 207 -3.22 1.87 -4.81
C THR A 207 -1.77 2.36 -4.78
N GLU A 208 -1.55 3.68 -4.78
CA GLU A 208 -0.21 4.27 -4.91
C GLU A 208 0.77 3.78 -3.84
N ARG A 209 0.32 3.74 -2.59
CA ARG A 209 1.14 3.36 -1.43
C ARG A 209 0.32 2.54 -0.46
N TYR A 210 0.96 1.60 0.23
CA TYR A 210 0.29 0.86 1.30
C TYR A 210 -0.22 1.80 2.42
N ALA A 211 0.38 2.98 2.58
CA ALA A 211 -0.06 3.97 3.56
C ALA A 211 -1.50 4.46 3.31
N HIS A 212 -2.00 4.36 2.08
CA HIS A 212 -3.35 4.73 1.69
C HIS A 212 -4.37 3.59 1.93
N VAL A 213 -4.00 2.52 2.65
CA VAL A 213 -4.93 1.45 3.06
C VAL A 213 -6.15 1.98 3.82
N GLY A 214 -6.05 3.17 4.43
CA GLY A 214 -7.17 3.87 5.07
C GLY A 214 -8.37 4.08 4.15
N ASP A 215 -8.14 4.28 2.84
CA ASP A 215 -9.19 4.44 1.84
C ASP A 215 -10.04 3.17 1.67
N HIS A 216 -9.47 2.03 2.06
CA HIS A 216 -10.07 0.69 1.97
C HIS A 216 -10.45 0.11 3.33
N GLY A 217 -10.28 0.89 4.42
CA GLY A 217 -10.38 0.39 5.79
C GLY A 217 -11.76 -0.14 6.20
N PHE A 218 -12.81 0.22 5.47
CA PHE A 218 -14.19 -0.22 5.70
C PHE A 218 -14.67 -1.30 4.71
N ASP A 219 -13.83 -1.73 3.77
CA ASP A 219 -14.20 -2.73 2.77
C ASP A 219 -13.95 -4.15 3.31
N SER A 220 -15.00 -4.77 3.84
CA SER A 220 -14.92 -6.15 4.34
C SER A 220 -14.64 -7.18 3.24
N GLY A 221 -14.93 -6.87 1.97
CA GLY A 221 -14.61 -7.76 0.86
C GLY A 221 -13.12 -7.83 0.56
N LEU A 222 -12.41 -6.72 0.69
CA LEU A 222 -10.94 -6.73 0.62
C LEU A 222 -10.31 -7.46 1.80
N GLY A 223 -10.90 -7.31 3.00
CA GLY A 223 -10.58 -8.16 4.15
C GLY A 223 -10.72 -9.64 3.78
N LEU A 224 -11.88 -10.04 3.28
CA LEU A 224 -12.20 -11.43 2.94
C LEU A 224 -11.23 -12.02 1.92
N PHE A 225 -10.85 -11.25 0.89
CA PHE A 225 -9.84 -11.65 -0.09
C PHE A 225 -8.49 -12.02 0.58
N ALA A 226 -8.10 -11.27 1.62
CA ALA A 226 -6.89 -11.51 2.39
C ALA A 226 -7.08 -12.49 3.58
N GLY A 227 -8.27 -13.06 3.77
CA GLY A 227 -8.57 -13.95 4.90
C GLY A 227 -8.84 -13.25 6.22
N LEU A 228 -9.28 -11.98 6.17
CA LEU A 228 -9.54 -11.13 7.33
C LEU A 228 -10.98 -10.58 7.30
N ASN A 229 -11.47 -10.04 8.41
CA ASN A 229 -12.71 -9.24 8.41
C ASN A 229 -12.54 -7.91 7.64
N VAL A 230 -11.40 -7.23 7.84
CA VAL A 230 -11.00 -5.98 7.17
C VAL A 230 -9.47 -5.93 6.98
N LEU A 231 -9.00 -5.14 6.02
CA LEU A 231 -7.56 -4.99 5.78
C LEU A 231 -6.80 -4.40 7.00
N PRO A 232 -5.53 -4.80 7.22
CA PRO A 232 -4.72 -4.27 8.32
C PRO A 232 -4.52 -2.75 8.22
N LYS A 233 -4.57 -2.08 9.38
CA LYS A 233 -4.28 -0.64 9.47
C LYS A 233 -2.86 -0.34 9.02
N CYS A 234 -2.64 0.88 8.52
CA CYS A 234 -1.33 1.36 8.04
C CYS A 234 -0.19 1.10 9.06
N THR A 235 -0.44 1.28 10.36
CA THR A 235 0.54 0.99 11.42
C THR A 235 0.94 -0.49 11.46
N ALA A 236 -0.03 -1.40 11.38
CA ALA A 236 0.22 -2.84 11.36
C ALA A 236 0.96 -3.28 10.09
N MET A 237 0.57 -2.73 8.93
CA MET A 237 1.27 -2.98 7.66
C MET A 237 2.70 -2.45 7.71
N SER A 238 2.91 -1.25 8.26
CA SER A 238 4.24 -0.67 8.42
C SER A 238 5.11 -1.55 9.33
N SER A 239 4.63 -1.97 10.50
CA SER A 239 5.35 -2.88 11.41
C SER A 239 5.68 -4.21 10.75
N TYR A 240 4.76 -4.80 9.98
CA TYR A 240 5.02 -6.01 9.21
C TYR A 240 6.16 -5.80 8.20
N SER A 241 6.11 -4.71 7.41
CA SER A 241 7.17 -4.44 6.43
C SER A 241 8.55 -4.23 7.06
N TYR A 242 8.63 -3.79 8.33
CA TYR A 242 9.89 -3.72 9.10
C TYR A 242 10.41 -5.08 9.57
N SER A 243 9.55 -6.08 9.70
CA SER A 243 9.94 -7.42 10.13
C SER A 243 10.51 -8.30 9.01
N LEU A 244 10.44 -7.82 7.76
CA LEU A 244 11.02 -8.50 6.61
C LEU A 244 12.51 -8.22 6.51
N ASP A 245 13.24 -9.18 5.94
CA ASP A 245 14.64 -9.05 5.56
C ASP A 245 14.85 -9.55 4.12
N GLU A 246 16.06 -9.37 3.60
CA GLU A 246 16.39 -9.69 2.21
C GLU A 246 16.22 -11.20 1.91
N ASN A 247 16.48 -12.05 2.90
CA ASN A 247 16.30 -13.49 2.77
C ASN A 247 14.83 -13.86 2.60
N HIS A 248 13.91 -13.22 3.34
CA HIS A 248 12.47 -13.43 3.17
C HIS A 248 12.02 -13.09 1.75
N ILE A 249 12.43 -11.93 1.23
CA ILE A 249 12.02 -11.46 -0.10
C ILE A 249 12.63 -12.34 -1.20
N THR A 250 13.92 -12.66 -1.09
CA THR A 250 14.61 -13.52 -2.04
C THR A 250 13.99 -14.92 -2.08
N LYS A 251 13.68 -15.51 -0.93
CA LYS A 251 12.99 -16.82 -0.87
C LYS A 251 11.58 -16.75 -1.44
N LEU A 252 10.83 -15.69 -1.15
CA LEU A 252 9.50 -15.45 -1.74
C LEU A 252 9.56 -15.40 -3.27
N GLN A 253 10.49 -14.61 -3.81
CA GLN A 253 10.68 -14.50 -5.25
C GLN A 253 11.12 -15.84 -5.86
N GLN A 254 12.08 -16.55 -5.26
CA GLN A 254 12.51 -17.87 -5.74
C GLN A 254 11.35 -18.87 -5.75
N ALA A 255 10.58 -18.95 -4.67
CA ALA A 255 9.45 -19.86 -4.55
C ALA A 255 8.35 -19.53 -5.57
N PHE A 256 8.04 -18.25 -5.74
CA PHE A 256 7.08 -17.77 -6.74
C PHE A 256 7.50 -18.12 -8.16
N VAL A 257 8.72 -17.74 -8.56
CA VAL A 257 9.21 -17.94 -9.94
C VAL A 257 9.38 -19.41 -10.26
N LYS A 258 9.78 -20.23 -9.28
CA LYS A 258 9.84 -21.69 -9.43
C LYS A 258 8.46 -22.28 -9.69
N GLN A 259 7.43 -21.78 -9.00
CA GLN A 259 6.07 -22.26 -9.17
C GLN A 259 5.46 -21.77 -10.50
N ALA A 260 5.66 -20.51 -10.87
CA ALA A 260 5.30 -19.96 -12.16
C ALA A 260 6.00 -20.69 -13.33
N SER A 261 7.28 -21.06 -13.18
CA SER A 261 8.01 -21.90 -14.14
C SER A 261 7.35 -23.29 -14.31
N ARG A 262 6.94 -23.93 -13.20
CA ARG A 262 6.32 -25.26 -13.22
C ARG A 262 5.00 -25.29 -13.98
N ILE A 263 4.22 -24.22 -13.91
CA ILE A 263 2.96 -24.11 -14.65
C ILE A 263 3.15 -23.53 -16.06
N GLY A 264 4.39 -23.37 -16.53
CA GLY A 264 4.72 -22.98 -17.90
C GLY A 264 4.56 -21.50 -18.21
N LEU A 265 4.67 -20.59 -17.23
CA LEU A 265 4.55 -19.15 -17.49
C LEU A 265 5.79 -18.53 -18.16
N TYR A 266 6.95 -19.17 -18.06
CA TYR A 266 8.21 -18.66 -18.60
C TYR A 266 8.78 -19.62 -19.64
N ASP A 267 9.25 -19.07 -20.75
CA ASP A 267 10.07 -19.81 -21.71
C ASP A 267 11.48 -20.03 -21.16
N GLY A 268 12.10 -18.96 -20.66
CA GLY A 268 13.38 -18.88 -19.96
C GLY A 268 14.62 -19.11 -20.81
N SER A 269 14.50 -19.16 -22.14
CA SER A 269 15.67 -19.26 -23.03
C SER A 269 16.38 -17.92 -23.20
N ILE A 270 15.65 -16.81 -23.25
CA ILE A 270 16.20 -15.47 -23.46
C ILE A 270 15.67 -14.55 -22.37
N LEU A 271 16.59 -13.99 -21.59
CA LEU A 271 16.26 -13.15 -20.44
C LEU A 271 16.84 -11.75 -20.65
N ASN A 272 15.96 -10.75 -20.63
CA ASN A 272 16.35 -9.35 -20.72
C ASN A 272 16.68 -8.83 -19.32
N LEU A 273 17.78 -8.10 -19.17
CA LEU A 273 18.18 -7.45 -17.92
C LEU A 273 18.29 -5.94 -18.14
N ASP A 274 17.73 -5.17 -17.19
CA ASP A 274 17.86 -3.72 -17.22
C ASP A 274 17.80 -3.09 -15.82
N PHE A 275 18.49 -1.96 -15.67
CA PHE A 275 18.47 -1.16 -14.46
C PHE A 275 17.41 -0.07 -14.54
N HIS A 276 16.73 0.15 -13.42
CA HIS A 276 15.81 1.27 -13.24
C HIS A 276 16.08 1.96 -11.91
N THR A 277 16.04 3.29 -11.93
CA THR A 277 16.20 4.10 -10.72
C THR A 277 14.84 4.65 -10.30
N ALA A 278 14.33 4.19 -9.15
CA ALA A 278 13.16 4.78 -8.51
C ALA A 278 13.59 6.07 -7.76
N PRO A 279 13.12 7.26 -8.16
CA PRO A 279 13.59 8.52 -7.60
C PRO A 279 13.13 8.72 -6.16
N HIS A 280 14.01 9.26 -5.31
CA HIS A 280 13.72 9.64 -3.94
C HIS A 280 13.96 11.14 -3.73
N TYR A 281 13.03 11.78 -3.01
CA TYR A 281 13.00 13.25 -2.85
C TYR A 281 13.40 13.72 -1.45
N GLY A 282 13.57 12.82 -0.48
CA GLY A 282 13.98 13.17 0.87
C GLY A 282 15.49 13.34 1.00
N ASP A 283 15.91 14.44 1.62
CA ASP A 283 17.32 14.78 1.79
C ASP A 283 18.03 13.90 2.84
N GLU A 284 17.30 13.43 3.86
CA GLU A 284 17.83 12.66 5.00
C GLU A 284 17.93 11.14 4.75
N SER A 285 17.66 10.66 3.54
CA SER A 285 17.75 9.23 3.21
C SER A 285 19.19 8.74 3.01
N VAL A 286 19.43 7.47 3.34
CA VAL A 286 20.71 6.74 3.13
C VAL A 286 20.94 6.38 1.64
N LEU A 287 19.96 6.63 0.78
CA LEU A 287 20.01 6.27 -0.65
C LEU A 287 21.11 7.02 -1.41
N GLU A 288 21.81 6.29 -2.28
CA GLU A 288 22.83 6.82 -3.17
C GLU A 288 22.23 7.63 -4.33
N LYS A 289 23.10 8.42 -4.99
CA LYS A 289 22.72 9.19 -6.18
C LYS A 289 22.93 8.34 -7.43
N HIS A 290 21.84 8.10 -8.16
CA HIS A 290 21.85 7.37 -9.42
C HIS A 290 21.26 8.23 -10.55
N TRP A 291 21.55 7.87 -11.80
CA TRP A 291 20.89 8.48 -12.94
C TRP A 291 19.42 8.09 -12.96
N ALA A 292 18.53 9.06 -12.78
CA ALA A 292 17.09 8.84 -12.84
C ALA A 292 16.58 9.15 -14.25
N GLY A 293 16.43 8.10 -15.08
CA GLY A 293 15.99 8.21 -16.47
C GLY A 293 14.67 8.98 -16.62
N ALA A 294 13.70 8.74 -15.73
CA ALA A 294 12.41 9.43 -15.70
C ALA A 294 12.50 10.95 -15.47
N ARG A 295 13.63 11.45 -14.97
CA ARG A 295 13.85 12.88 -14.67
C ARG A 295 14.98 13.51 -15.47
N GLY A 296 15.76 12.73 -16.21
CA GLY A 296 16.91 13.22 -16.98
C GLY A 296 18.02 13.84 -16.13
N LYS A 297 18.17 13.42 -14.86
CA LYS A 297 19.21 13.94 -13.95
C LYS A 297 19.69 12.89 -12.96
N VAL A 298 20.88 13.12 -12.39
CA VAL A 298 21.39 12.35 -11.24
C VAL A 298 20.69 12.84 -9.98
N MET A 299 20.08 11.94 -9.22
CA MET A 299 19.43 12.25 -7.95
C MET A 299 19.42 11.04 -7.01
N LYS A 300 19.09 11.25 -5.73
CA LYS A 300 18.91 10.15 -4.80
C LYS A 300 17.79 9.23 -5.30
N GLY A 301 17.99 7.93 -5.18
CA GLY A 301 17.00 6.94 -5.60
C GLY A 301 17.43 5.52 -5.30
N ALA A 302 16.52 4.58 -5.42
CA ALA A 302 16.83 3.16 -5.31
C ALA A 302 17.12 2.60 -6.70
N LEU A 303 18.35 2.13 -6.92
CA LEU A 303 18.71 1.40 -8.12
C LEU A 303 18.17 -0.03 -8.02
N CYS A 304 17.39 -0.42 -9.02
CA CYS A 304 16.76 -1.73 -9.10
C CYS A 304 17.19 -2.45 -10.38
N LEU A 305 17.51 -3.74 -10.28
CA LEU A 305 17.73 -4.62 -11.43
C LEU A 305 16.47 -5.42 -11.68
N PHE A 306 15.99 -5.44 -12.92
CA PHE A 306 14.89 -6.29 -13.36
C PHE A 306 15.38 -7.32 -14.36
N ALA A 307 14.89 -8.56 -14.22
CA ALA A 307 14.97 -9.56 -15.28
C ALA A 307 13.59 -9.92 -15.81
N GLN A 308 13.46 -10.01 -17.12
CA GLN A 308 12.22 -10.33 -17.82
C GLN A 308 12.43 -11.47 -18.80
N ASP A 309 11.47 -12.39 -18.84
CA ASP A 309 11.39 -13.40 -19.90
C ASP A 309 11.07 -12.73 -21.24
N ALA A 310 11.92 -12.90 -22.25
CA ALA A 310 11.76 -12.18 -23.50
C ALA A 310 10.47 -12.59 -24.23
N ASP A 311 10.05 -13.85 -24.13
CA ASP A 311 8.86 -14.36 -24.84
C ASP A 311 7.56 -14.01 -24.12
N SER A 312 7.42 -14.42 -22.86
CA SER A 312 6.20 -14.20 -22.08
C SER A 312 6.02 -12.76 -21.62
N LYS A 313 7.09 -11.95 -21.67
CA LYS A 313 7.18 -10.55 -21.20
C LYS A 313 7.06 -10.38 -19.69
N LEU A 314 6.99 -11.47 -18.94
CA LEU A 314 6.84 -11.44 -17.50
C LEU A 314 8.14 -11.10 -16.79
N MET A 315 8.07 -10.23 -15.79
CA MET A 315 9.17 -10.07 -14.84
C MET A 315 9.33 -11.35 -14.01
N LEU A 316 10.57 -11.79 -13.84
CA LEU A 316 10.90 -13.01 -13.09
C LEU A 316 11.99 -12.80 -12.03
N TYR A 317 12.58 -11.61 -11.98
CA TYR A 317 13.54 -11.25 -10.94
C TYR A 317 13.53 -9.75 -10.72
N SER A 318 13.74 -9.37 -9.46
CA SER A 318 13.93 -8.00 -9.06
C SER A 318 14.86 -7.93 -7.85
N ALA A 319 15.91 -7.15 -7.98
CA ALA A 319 16.70 -6.67 -6.86
C ALA A 319 16.50 -5.16 -6.73
N ALA A 320 16.47 -4.65 -5.51
CA ALA A 320 16.39 -3.23 -5.23
C ALA A 320 17.54 -2.82 -4.31
N ASP A 321 17.80 -1.52 -4.25
CA ASP A 321 18.85 -0.93 -3.42
C ASP A 321 20.27 -1.44 -3.74
N ILE A 322 20.55 -1.51 -5.03
CA ILE A 322 21.87 -1.91 -5.51
C ILE A 322 22.81 -0.72 -5.37
N GLN A 323 23.85 -0.86 -4.55
CA GLN A 323 24.86 0.20 -4.46
C GLN A 323 25.63 0.32 -5.77
N ARG A 324 26.16 1.50 -6.06
CA ARG A 324 26.90 1.73 -7.31
C ARG A 324 28.11 0.81 -7.45
N SER A 325 28.78 0.48 -6.35
CA SER A 325 29.90 -0.47 -6.29
C SER A 325 29.50 -1.91 -6.62
N GLU A 326 28.24 -2.27 -6.41
CA GLU A 326 27.72 -3.64 -6.56
C GLU A 326 27.04 -3.86 -7.92
N ALA A 327 26.69 -2.78 -8.63
CA ALA A 327 25.86 -2.82 -9.84
C ALA A 327 26.42 -3.76 -10.92
N ASP A 328 27.72 -3.70 -11.17
CA ASP A 328 28.34 -4.51 -12.23
C ASP A 328 28.26 -6.02 -11.94
N ASP A 329 28.21 -6.43 -10.67
CA ASP A 329 28.17 -7.84 -10.24
C ASP A 329 26.75 -8.42 -10.20
N GLN A 330 25.72 -7.57 -10.34
CA GLN A 330 24.33 -7.99 -10.26
C GLN A 330 23.93 -9.01 -11.33
N VAL A 331 24.60 -9.01 -12.49
CA VAL A 331 24.40 -10.03 -13.52
C VAL A 331 24.74 -11.44 -13.00
N LEU A 332 25.77 -11.55 -12.15
CA LEU A 332 26.20 -12.81 -11.54
C LEU A 332 25.28 -13.22 -10.37
N ALA A 333 24.79 -12.23 -9.60
CA ALA A 333 23.78 -12.45 -8.57
C ALA A 333 22.48 -13.00 -9.17
N PHE A 334 22.01 -12.37 -10.27
CA PHE A 334 20.86 -12.86 -11.03
C PHE A 334 21.08 -14.27 -11.56
N LEU A 335 22.24 -14.57 -12.18
CA LEU A 335 22.54 -15.91 -12.66
C LEU A 335 22.47 -16.95 -11.54
N SER A 336 23.01 -16.62 -10.37
CA SER A 336 22.98 -17.48 -9.18
C SER A 336 21.54 -17.70 -8.69
N PHE A 337 20.68 -16.68 -8.77
CA PHE A 337 19.25 -16.82 -8.52
C PHE A 337 18.58 -17.75 -9.55
N TRP A 338 18.83 -17.54 -10.84
CA TRP A 338 18.20 -18.30 -11.92
C TRP A 338 18.54 -19.79 -11.86
N GLN A 339 19.80 -20.12 -11.58
CA GLN A 339 20.25 -21.50 -11.43
C GLN A 339 19.57 -22.24 -10.25
N LYS A 340 19.20 -21.52 -9.19
CA LYS A 340 18.43 -22.09 -8.06
C LYS A 340 16.97 -22.35 -8.44
N VAL A 341 16.40 -21.49 -9.29
CA VAL A 341 15.00 -21.57 -9.74
C VAL A 341 14.82 -22.65 -10.81
N ARG A 342 15.68 -22.66 -11.83
CA ARG A 342 15.60 -23.54 -13.00
C ARG A 342 16.93 -24.21 -13.28
N ARG A 343 17.03 -25.48 -12.87
CA ARG A 343 18.24 -26.30 -13.11
C ARG A 343 18.30 -26.75 -14.57
N GLY A 344 19.49 -26.75 -15.16
CA GLY A 344 19.75 -27.31 -16.49
C GLY A 344 19.35 -26.44 -17.68
N VAL A 345 18.84 -25.23 -17.45
CA VAL A 345 18.56 -24.25 -18.52
C VAL A 345 19.55 -23.11 -18.43
N SER A 346 20.45 -23.01 -19.40
CA SER A 346 21.37 -21.88 -19.56
C SER A 346 20.69 -20.81 -20.41
N PRO A 347 20.28 -19.67 -19.82
CA PRO A 347 19.64 -18.61 -20.58
C PRO A 347 20.67 -17.84 -21.41
N THR A 348 20.22 -17.28 -22.54
CA THR A 348 20.91 -16.18 -23.22
C THR A 348 20.50 -14.86 -22.57
N LEU A 349 21.48 -14.14 -22.02
CA LEU A 349 21.25 -12.87 -21.33
C LEU A 349 21.34 -11.69 -22.30
N VAL A 350 20.36 -10.78 -22.29
CA VAL A 350 20.33 -9.62 -23.18
C VAL A 350 20.25 -8.33 -22.37
N PHE A 351 21.22 -7.42 -22.56
CA PHE A 351 21.32 -6.20 -21.75
C PHE A 351 22.08 -5.06 -22.44
N ASP A 352 22.05 -3.86 -21.85
CA ASP A 352 22.84 -2.71 -22.33
C ASP A 352 24.32 -2.78 -21.92
N SER A 353 25.16 -2.05 -22.64
CA SER A 353 26.60 -1.84 -22.43
C SER A 353 27.01 -1.27 -21.07
N LYS A 354 26.05 -0.86 -20.23
CA LYS A 354 26.28 -0.31 -18.89
C LYS A 354 25.87 -1.26 -17.77
N LEU A 355 25.31 -2.43 -18.10
CA LEU A 355 24.84 -3.37 -17.08
C LEU A 355 26.01 -3.98 -16.30
N THR A 356 27.14 -4.24 -16.98
CA THR A 356 28.27 -4.95 -16.37
C THR A 356 29.59 -4.65 -17.09
N THR A 357 30.69 -5.18 -16.57
CA THR A 357 32.05 -5.04 -17.10
C THR A 357 32.46 -6.20 -18.01
N TYR A 358 33.49 -6.01 -18.83
CA TYR A 358 34.06 -7.08 -19.66
C TYR A 358 34.63 -8.24 -18.83
N SER A 359 35.16 -7.97 -17.63
CA SER A 359 35.59 -9.02 -16.69
C SER A 359 34.42 -9.92 -16.28
N ASN A 360 33.26 -9.34 -16.00
CA ASN A 360 32.07 -10.12 -15.69
C ASN A 360 31.50 -10.84 -16.91
N LEU A 361 31.64 -10.29 -18.12
CA LEU A 361 31.36 -11.05 -19.36
C LEU A 361 32.29 -12.27 -19.51
N SER A 362 33.56 -12.16 -19.12
CA SER A 362 34.51 -13.28 -19.10
C SER A 362 34.02 -14.39 -18.18
N LYS A 363 33.59 -14.03 -16.95
CA LYS A 363 33.00 -14.98 -15.99
C LYS A 363 31.72 -15.64 -16.50
N LEU A 364 30.89 -14.93 -17.29
CA LEU A 364 29.72 -15.53 -17.94
C LEU A 364 30.15 -16.54 -19.01
N ASN A 365 31.17 -16.19 -19.80
CA ASN A 365 31.73 -17.06 -20.84
C ASN A 365 32.34 -18.34 -20.27
N GLU A 366 33.13 -18.25 -19.20
CA GLU A 366 33.69 -19.40 -18.46
C GLU A 366 32.61 -20.38 -17.98
N ARG A 367 31.42 -19.87 -17.67
CA ARG A 367 30.25 -20.66 -17.23
C ARG A 367 29.36 -21.11 -18.39
N ALA A 368 29.79 -20.92 -19.64
CA ALA A 368 29.03 -21.22 -20.86
C ALA A 368 27.65 -20.54 -20.91
N ILE A 369 27.52 -19.33 -20.33
CA ILE A 369 26.30 -18.52 -20.42
C ILE A 369 26.42 -17.59 -21.62
N LYS A 370 25.49 -17.74 -22.58
CA LYS A 370 25.42 -16.88 -23.75
C LYS A 370 24.93 -15.48 -23.36
N PHE A 371 25.47 -14.44 -23.98
CA PHE A 371 24.97 -13.07 -23.80
C PHE A 371 24.96 -12.27 -25.09
N ILE A 372 24.09 -11.25 -25.17
CA ILE A 372 24.05 -10.27 -26.26
C ILE A 372 24.00 -8.87 -25.63
N THR A 373 25.02 -8.06 -25.88
CA THR A 373 25.10 -6.68 -25.35
C THR A 373 25.63 -5.71 -26.39
N LEU A 374 25.65 -4.42 -26.06
CA LEU A 374 26.25 -3.39 -26.89
C LEU A 374 27.70 -3.13 -26.50
N ARG A 375 28.53 -2.86 -27.51
CA ARG A 375 29.84 -2.25 -27.36
C ARG A 375 29.70 -0.73 -27.41
N ARG A 376 30.34 -0.04 -26.46
CA ARG A 376 30.32 1.43 -26.44
C ARG A 376 31.03 1.99 -27.67
N ARG A 377 30.43 3.01 -28.28
CA ARG A 377 30.94 3.67 -29.48
C ARG A 377 32.06 4.65 -29.11
N GLY A 378 33.21 4.50 -29.74
CA GLY A 378 34.28 5.51 -29.74
C GLY A 378 34.37 6.24 -31.08
N HIS A 379 34.93 7.45 -31.09
CA HIS A 379 35.15 8.21 -32.33
C HIS A 379 35.99 7.44 -33.36
N LYS A 380 37.02 6.74 -32.88
CA LYS A 380 37.89 5.88 -33.72
C LYS A 380 37.08 4.75 -34.38
N LEU A 381 36.27 4.05 -33.58
CA LEU A 381 35.43 2.93 -34.02
C LEU A 381 34.44 3.34 -35.13
N LEU A 382 33.86 4.55 -35.02
CA LEU A 382 32.95 5.08 -36.02
C LEU A 382 33.66 5.38 -37.35
N LYS A 383 34.85 5.99 -37.30
CA LYS A 383 35.67 6.24 -38.50
C LYS A 383 36.09 4.95 -39.19
N GLU A 384 36.50 3.94 -38.43
CA GLU A 384 36.84 2.60 -38.96
C GLU A 384 35.62 1.97 -39.66
N THR A 385 34.42 2.18 -39.12
CA THR A 385 33.18 1.64 -39.71
C THR A 385 32.80 2.29 -41.04
N GLU A 386 33.17 3.55 -41.26
CA GLU A 386 32.93 4.24 -42.54
C GLU A 386 33.74 3.63 -43.70
N GLN A 387 34.85 2.94 -43.38
CA GLN A 387 35.73 2.31 -44.36
C GLN A 387 35.34 0.85 -44.69
N LEU A 388 34.33 0.28 -44.01
CA LEU A 388 33.90 -1.09 -44.23
C LEU A 388 33.08 -1.24 -45.52
N SER A 389 33.47 -2.16 -46.38
CA SER A 389 32.78 -2.49 -47.65
C SER A 389 31.80 -3.66 -47.53
N ASP A 390 32.08 -4.63 -46.65
CA ASP A 390 31.45 -5.95 -46.67
C ASP A 390 30.16 -5.99 -45.83
N TRP A 391 29.11 -5.35 -46.35
CA TRP A 391 27.81 -5.29 -45.69
C TRP A 391 26.83 -6.31 -46.27
N GLN A 392 26.24 -7.11 -45.40
CA GLN A 392 25.17 -8.05 -45.75
C GLN A 392 23.82 -7.49 -45.34
N ARG A 393 22.82 -7.59 -46.22
CA ARG A 393 21.44 -7.23 -45.86
C ARG A 393 20.75 -8.45 -45.27
N VAL A 394 20.18 -8.30 -44.08
CA VAL A 394 19.51 -9.39 -43.36
C VAL A 394 18.06 -9.02 -43.10
N GLN A 395 17.18 -10.00 -43.09
CA GLN A 395 15.77 -9.80 -42.75
C GLN A 395 15.54 -10.25 -41.31
N ILE A 396 15.14 -9.32 -40.45
CA ILE A 396 14.83 -9.66 -39.05
C ILE A 396 13.40 -10.23 -38.98
N PRO A 397 13.22 -11.43 -38.39
CA PRO A 397 11.91 -12.07 -38.28
C PRO A 397 11.04 -11.34 -37.25
N HIS A 398 10.39 -10.25 -37.66
CA HIS A 398 9.37 -9.56 -36.87
C HIS A 398 8.43 -8.73 -37.76
N ALA A 399 7.22 -9.23 -38.02
CA ALA A 399 6.28 -8.69 -39.00
C ALA A 399 5.89 -7.20 -38.80
N LYS A 400 5.95 -6.69 -37.56
CA LYS A 400 5.56 -5.31 -37.22
C LYS A 400 6.72 -4.30 -37.16
N ARG A 401 7.94 -4.67 -37.58
CA ARG A 401 9.12 -3.79 -37.46
C ARG A 401 9.13 -2.71 -38.55
N LYS A 402 9.32 -1.45 -38.15
CA LYS A 402 9.44 -0.31 -39.09
C LYS A 402 10.63 -0.44 -40.05
N PHE A 403 11.74 -1.01 -39.57
CA PHE A 403 12.96 -1.24 -40.34
C PHE A 403 13.33 -2.74 -40.29
N PRO A 404 12.75 -3.58 -41.15
CA PRO A 404 12.92 -5.03 -41.10
C PRO A 404 14.23 -5.55 -41.72
N ASN A 405 14.84 -4.77 -42.63
CA ASN A 405 15.97 -5.20 -43.45
C ASN A 405 17.25 -4.36 -43.22
N PRO A 406 17.86 -4.36 -42.02
CA PRO A 406 19.10 -3.63 -41.79
C PRO A 406 20.27 -4.27 -42.56
N GLN A 407 21.37 -3.51 -42.65
CA GLN A 407 22.65 -4.03 -43.11
C GLN A 407 23.52 -4.35 -41.90
N VAL A 408 24.20 -5.48 -41.96
CA VAL A 408 25.10 -5.99 -40.93
C VAL A 408 26.49 -6.23 -41.47
N HIS A 409 27.49 -6.03 -40.63
CA HIS A 409 28.87 -6.45 -40.87
C HIS A 409 29.34 -7.23 -39.65
N GLU A 410 29.89 -8.42 -39.89
CA GLU A 410 30.33 -9.33 -38.84
C GLU A 410 31.85 -9.38 -38.78
N SER A 411 32.38 -9.34 -37.57
CA SER A 411 33.81 -9.50 -37.33
C SER A 411 34.07 -10.13 -35.96
N THR A 412 35.30 -10.61 -35.75
CA THR A 412 35.74 -11.12 -34.45
C THR A 412 36.65 -10.10 -33.79
N ILE A 413 36.48 -9.88 -32.48
CA ILE A 413 37.26 -8.90 -31.72
C ILE A 413 37.75 -9.50 -30.40
N GLU A 414 38.83 -8.92 -29.89
CA GLU A 414 39.29 -9.10 -28.51
C GLU A 414 39.04 -7.81 -27.72
N LEU A 415 38.70 -7.94 -26.44
CA LEU A 415 38.43 -6.79 -25.57
C LEU A 415 39.27 -6.91 -24.28
N PRO A 416 39.82 -5.79 -23.77
CA PRO A 416 40.56 -5.81 -22.51
C PRO A 416 39.71 -6.35 -21.35
N GLY A 417 40.26 -7.30 -20.60
CA GLY A 417 39.59 -7.93 -19.47
C GLY A 417 38.52 -8.96 -19.84
N TYR A 418 38.43 -9.38 -21.10
CA TYR A 418 37.66 -10.53 -21.52
C TYR A 418 38.61 -11.59 -22.09
N ASP A 419 38.55 -12.81 -21.57
CA ASP A 419 39.39 -13.91 -22.03
C ASP A 419 38.71 -14.64 -23.20
N GLY A 420 39.38 -14.63 -24.35
CA GLY A 420 38.91 -15.21 -25.61
C GLY A 420 38.41 -14.17 -26.60
N VAL A 421 37.69 -14.63 -27.62
CA VAL A 421 37.20 -13.80 -28.71
C VAL A 421 35.70 -13.57 -28.63
N LEU A 422 35.26 -12.41 -29.10
CA LEU A 422 33.84 -12.05 -29.21
C LEU A 422 33.44 -11.87 -30.66
N ARG A 423 32.24 -12.31 -30.99
CA ARG A 423 31.59 -11.97 -32.25
C ARG A 423 31.03 -10.55 -32.13
N GLN A 424 31.42 -9.70 -33.06
CA GLN A 424 30.92 -8.34 -33.22
C GLN A 424 30.00 -8.27 -34.44
N ILE A 425 28.81 -7.68 -34.24
CA ILE A 425 27.85 -7.43 -35.32
C ILE A 425 27.57 -5.93 -35.35
N ILE A 426 28.03 -5.27 -36.42
CA ILE A 426 27.78 -3.86 -36.66
C ILE A 426 26.50 -3.73 -37.48
N VAL A 427 25.53 -2.96 -37.01
CA VAL A 427 24.21 -2.82 -37.63
C VAL A 427 23.98 -1.38 -38.06
N ARG A 428 23.64 -1.16 -39.32
CA ARG A 428 23.21 0.15 -39.87
C ARG A 428 21.87 0.02 -40.61
N GLY A 429 21.20 1.16 -40.83
CA GLY A 429 19.89 1.17 -41.49
C GLY A 429 18.75 0.61 -40.64
N ASN A 430 18.93 0.55 -39.32
CA ASN A 430 17.92 0.11 -38.35
C ASN A 430 17.04 1.27 -37.79
N GLY A 431 17.08 2.44 -38.44
CA GLY A 431 16.37 3.65 -38.01
C GLY A 431 17.19 4.63 -37.16
N HIS A 432 18.41 4.26 -36.75
CA HIS A 432 19.34 5.18 -36.10
C HIS A 432 20.30 5.80 -37.11
N GLN A 433 20.68 7.07 -36.89
CA GLN A 433 21.67 7.76 -37.72
C GLN A 433 23.07 7.13 -37.62
N LYS A 434 23.46 6.67 -36.42
CA LYS A 434 24.76 6.04 -36.17
C LYS A 434 24.61 4.52 -36.07
N PRO A 435 25.60 3.73 -36.55
CA PRO A 435 25.57 2.28 -36.42
C PRO A 435 25.58 1.83 -34.95
N ALA A 436 24.98 0.67 -34.71
CA ALA A 436 25.02 -0.03 -33.43
C ALA A 436 26.06 -1.15 -33.49
N PHE A 437 26.78 -1.38 -32.39
CA PHE A 437 27.81 -2.42 -32.30
C PHE A 437 27.35 -3.42 -31.26
N LEU A 438 26.87 -4.58 -31.69
CA LEU A 438 26.51 -5.68 -30.81
C LEU A 438 27.74 -6.55 -30.62
N ILE A 439 27.89 -7.08 -29.41
CA ILE A 439 28.91 -8.08 -29.07
C ILE A 439 28.24 -9.26 -28.36
N THR A 440 28.71 -10.46 -28.68
CA THR A 440 28.20 -11.72 -28.13
C THR A 440 29.29 -12.79 -28.11
N ASN A 441 29.22 -13.71 -27.14
CA ASN A 441 29.98 -14.96 -27.16
C ASN A 441 29.25 -16.08 -27.93
N ASP A 442 28.11 -15.79 -28.56
CA ASP A 442 27.36 -16.72 -29.40
C ASP A 442 27.82 -16.66 -30.87
N CYS A 443 28.70 -17.59 -31.22
CA CYS A 443 29.25 -17.71 -32.58
C CYS A 443 28.38 -18.57 -33.52
N GLU A 444 27.34 -19.23 -33.00
CA GLU A 444 26.58 -20.24 -33.76
C GLU A 444 25.25 -19.70 -34.26
N THR A 445 24.56 -18.88 -33.46
CA THR A 445 23.23 -18.39 -33.80
C THR A 445 23.27 -17.48 -35.05
N PRO A 446 22.36 -17.64 -36.02
CA PRO A 446 22.27 -16.74 -37.19
C PRO A 446 22.20 -15.26 -36.80
N VAL A 447 22.85 -14.40 -37.59
CA VAL A 447 23.01 -12.97 -37.30
C VAL A 447 21.68 -12.24 -37.17
N GLU A 448 20.69 -12.58 -38.01
CA GLU A 448 19.34 -12.01 -37.98
C GLU A 448 18.60 -12.34 -36.69
N LEU A 449 18.86 -13.50 -36.08
CA LEU A 449 18.31 -13.91 -34.80
C LEU A 449 19.01 -13.19 -33.64
N VAL A 450 20.33 -13.03 -33.67
CA VAL A 450 21.06 -12.26 -32.65
C VAL A 450 20.58 -10.80 -32.62
N VAL A 451 20.50 -10.16 -33.79
CA VAL A 451 20.01 -8.77 -33.91
C VAL A 451 18.52 -8.67 -33.54
N GLY A 452 17.73 -9.67 -33.92
CA GLY A 452 16.33 -9.80 -33.53
C GLY A 452 16.14 -9.90 -32.02
N ASN A 453 16.89 -10.78 -31.36
CA ASN A 453 16.84 -11.02 -29.92
C ASN A 453 17.29 -9.79 -29.14
N TYR A 454 18.36 -9.11 -29.55
CA TYR A 454 18.76 -7.85 -28.92
C TYR A 454 17.65 -6.79 -28.99
N SER A 455 16.93 -6.70 -30.11
CA SER A 455 15.83 -5.73 -30.23
C SER A 455 14.65 -6.01 -29.30
N ARG A 456 14.50 -7.25 -28.80
CA ARG A 456 13.49 -7.61 -27.80
C ARG A 456 13.83 -7.09 -26.41
N ARG A 457 15.05 -6.57 -26.16
CA ARG A 457 15.42 -5.87 -24.91
C ARG A 457 14.47 -4.73 -24.57
N TRP A 458 13.91 -4.04 -25.58
CA TRP A 458 12.90 -3.00 -25.35
C TRP A 458 11.67 -3.49 -24.56
N ARG A 459 11.40 -4.81 -24.53
CA ARG A 459 10.29 -5.38 -23.75
C ARG A 459 10.47 -5.18 -22.24
N VAL A 460 11.69 -5.22 -21.71
CA VAL A 460 11.90 -5.01 -20.26
C VAL A 460 11.70 -3.54 -19.90
N GLU A 461 12.14 -2.61 -20.76
CA GLU A 461 11.86 -1.18 -20.59
C GLU A 461 10.36 -0.87 -20.61
N ASN A 462 9.61 -1.50 -21.52
CA ASN A 462 8.15 -1.39 -21.55
C ASN A 462 7.51 -1.92 -20.27
N GLY A 463 7.95 -3.08 -19.76
CA GLY A 463 7.46 -3.67 -18.51
C GLY A 463 7.76 -2.79 -17.30
N ILE A 464 8.96 -2.20 -17.23
CA ILE A 464 9.32 -1.23 -16.18
C ILE A 464 8.43 0.01 -16.27
N ARG A 465 8.16 0.52 -17.48
CA ARG A 465 7.25 1.67 -17.67
C ARG A 465 5.84 1.36 -17.19
N GLU A 466 5.35 0.16 -17.46
CA GLU A 466 4.06 -0.31 -16.94
C GLU A 466 4.05 -0.38 -15.42
N ALA A 467 5.11 -0.95 -14.82
CA ALA A 467 5.31 -0.98 -13.37
C ALA A 467 5.36 0.41 -12.73
N VAL A 468 5.97 1.39 -13.40
CA VAL A 468 5.98 2.79 -12.97
C VAL A 468 4.58 3.41 -13.06
N ASN A 469 3.87 3.21 -14.18
CA ASN A 469 2.62 3.90 -14.45
C ASN A 469 1.42 3.38 -13.65
N PHE A 470 1.37 2.06 -13.40
CA PHE A 470 0.21 1.43 -12.76
C PHE A 470 0.51 0.88 -11.36
N PHE A 471 1.66 0.23 -11.18
CA PHE A 471 2.07 -0.29 -9.88
C PHE A 471 2.85 0.73 -9.03
N HIS A 472 2.98 1.96 -9.52
CA HIS A 472 3.58 3.10 -8.83
C HIS A 472 5.00 2.84 -8.32
N LEU A 473 5.81 2.12 -9.12
CA LEU A 473 7.19 1.75 -8.76
C LEU A 473 8.08 2.96 -8.37
N ASN A 474 7.78 4.15 -8.90
CA ASN A 474 8.52 5.38 -8.57
C ASN A 474 8.00 6.08 -7.29
N SER A 475 6.86 5.69 -6.75
CA SER A 475 6.28 6.26 -5.52
C SER A 475 6.77 5.47 -4.31
N LEU A 476 8.06 5.64 -3.99
CA LEU A 476 8.68 4.96 -2.86
C LEU A 476 7.88 5.20 -1.57
N SER A 477 7.35 4.11 -1.00
CA SER A 477 6.58 4.13 0.24
C SER A 477 7.43 4.45 1.48
N SER A 478 8.74 4.25 1.38
CA SER A 478 9.72 4.49 2.44
C SER A 478 11.13 4.66 1.85
N PRO A 479 12.04 5.42 2.50
CA PRO A 479 13.46 5.39 2.16
C PRO A 479 14.17 4.10 2.60
N ILE A 480 13.46 3.19 3.28
CA ILE A 480 14.04 1.96 3.83
C ILE A 480 14.09 0.88 2.75
N LEU A 481 15.31 0.43 2.50
CA LEU A 481 15.75 -0.44 1.42
C LEU A 481 14.89 -1.71 1.31
N ILE A 482 14.69 -2.39 2.45
CA ILE A 482 13.92 -3.64 2.45
C ILE A 482 12.45 -3.46 2.06
N LYS A 483 11.87 -2.30 2.36
CA LYS A 483 10.49 -1.98 1.99
C LYS A 483 10.37 -1.71 0.49
N ILE A 484 11.39 -1.08 -0.09
CA ILE A 484 11.48 -0.87 -1.54
C ILE A 484 11.56 -2.23 -2.23
N HIS A 485 12.47 -3.10 -1.79
CA HIS A 485 12.62 -4.44 -2.36
C HIS A 485 11.32 -5.26 -2.28
N PHE A 486 10.61 -5.19 -1.15
CA PHE A 486 9.35 -5.91 -0.98
C PHE A 486 8.27 -5.37 -1.93
N ASP A 487 8.18 -4.05 -2.09
CA ASP A 487 7.24 -3.41 -3.00
C ASP A 487 7.50 -3.76 -4.47
N VAL A 488 8.77 -3.83 -4.87
CA VAL A 488 9.18 -4.27 -6.21
C VAL A 488 8.85 -5.75 -6.44
N ALA A 489 9.10 -6.62 -5.45
CA ALA A 489 8.77 -8.04 -5.54
C ALA A 489 7.25 -8.26 -5.65
N LEU A 490 6.43 -7.49 -4.92
CA LEU A 490 4.98 -7.51 -5.05
C LEU A 490 4.50 -7.03 -6.42
N THR A 491 5.19 -6.04 -7.00
CA THR A 491 4.90 -5.53 -8.34
C THR A 491 5.10 -6.63 -9.40
N MET A 492 6.17 -7.42 -9.29
CA MET A 492 6.42 -8.58 -10.16
C MET A 492 5.28 -9.63 -10.06
N ILE A 493 4.81 -9.91 -8.84
CA ILE A 493 3.70 -10.86 -8.63
C ILE A 493 2.39 -10.31 -9.21
N ALA A 494 2.08 -9.04 -8.96
CA ALA A 494 0.87 -8.40 -9.46
C ALA A 494 0.86 -8.33 -11.00
N ASP A 495 1.98 -7.96 -11.62
CA ASP A 495 2.16 -7.95 -13.08
C ASP A 495 1.91 -9.34 -13.70
N THR A 496 2.42 -10.39 -13.05
CA THR A 496 2.16 -11.78 -13.46
C THR A 496 0.67 -12.11 -13.41
N LEU A 497 -0.04 -11.72 -12.34
CA LEU A 497 -1.47 -11.97 -12.20
C LEU A 497 -2.30 -11.20 -13.24
N TYR A 498 -1.92 -9.96 -13.55
CA TYR A 498 -2.54 -9.17 -14.61
C TYR A 498 -2.34 -9.80 -15.98
N SER A 499 -1.14 -10.26 -16.28
CA SER A 499 -0.84 -10.98 -17.52
C SER A 499 -1.63 -12.30 -17.64
N MET A 500 -1.77 -13.05 -16.54
CA MET A 500 -2.59 -14.26 -16.51
C MET A 500 -4.07 -13.97 -16.77
N LEU A 501 -4.61 -12.90 -16.18
CA LEU A 501 -5.98 -12.44 -16.44
C LEU A 501 -6.14 -11.99 -17.89
N ALA A 502 -5.24 -11.14 -18.40
CA ALA A 502 -5.27 -10.62 -19.77
C ALA A 502 -5.35 -11.75 -20.80
N LYS A 503 -4.52 -12.79 -20.65
CA LYS A 503 -4.51 -13.98 -21.52
C LYS A 503 -5.84 -14.76 -21.58
N LYS A 504 -6.75 -14.54 -20.63
CA LYS A 504 -8.10 -15.14 -20.64
C LYS A 504 -9.15 -14.24 -21.28
N LEU A 505 -8.85 -12.96 -21.48
CA LEU A 505 -9.80 -11.96 -21.97
C LEU A 505 -9.64 -11.79 -23.49
N ARG A 506 -10.62 -12.30 -24.24
CA ARG A 506 -10.60 -12.25 -25.72
C ARG A 506 -10.44 -10.82 -26.23
N GLY A 507 -9.40 -10.58 -27.03
CA GLY A 507 -9.05 -9.26 -27.60
C GLY A 507 -8.26 -8.35 -26.66
N PHE A 508 -7.91 -8.83 -25.46
CA PHE A 508 -7.12 -8.10 -24.46
C PHE A 508 -5.86 -8.87 -24.03
N GLU A 509 -5.51 -9.96 -24.72
CA GLU A 509 -4.40 -10.87 -24.37
C GLU A 509 -3.04 -10.17 -24.30
N GLU A 510 -2.88 -9.12 -25.11
CA GLU A 510 -1.65 -8.32 -25.23
C GLU A 510 -1.78 -6.93 -24.57
N CYS A 511 -2.82 -6.70 -23.77
CA CYS A 511 -3.03 -5.43 -23.08
C CYS A 511 -2.26 -5.36 -21.76
N ASP A 512 -1.86 -4.13 -21.40
CA ASP A 512 -1.21 -3.83 -20.13
C ASP A 512 -2.19 -3.81 -18.95
N ALA A 513 -1.64 -3.92 -17.74
CA ALA A 513 -2.34 -3.86 -16.47
C ALA A 513 -3.25 -2.63 -16.33
N PRO A 514 -2.84 -1.38 -16.67
CA PRO A 514 -3.75 -0.24 -16.57
C PRO A 514 -4.98 -0.36 -17.48
N LYS A 515 -4.85 -0.89 -18.70
CA LYS A 515 -6.00 -1.12 -19.57
C LYS A 515 -6.90 -2.23 -19.04
N VAL A 516 -6.33 -3.35 -18.60
CA VAL A 516 -7.09 -4.46 -17.98
C VAL A 516 -7.81 -3.98 -16.72
N PHE A 517 -7.14 -3.21 -15.87
CA PHE A 517 -7.70 -2.64 -14.66
C PHE A 517 -8.93 -1.80 -14.99
N ARG A 518 -8.77 -0.80 -15.87
CA ARG A 518 -9.85 0.13 -16.23
C ARG A 518 -11.11 -0.59 -16.74
N HIS A 519 -10.95 -1.64 -17.54
CA HIS A 519 -12.08 -2.29 -18.20
C HIS A 519 -12.72 -3.41 -17.36
N PHE A 520 -11.95 -4.09 -16.50
CA PHE A 520 -12.41 -5.32 -15.84
C PHE A 520 -12.31 -5.28 -14.32
N VAL A 521 -11.21 -4.77 -13.76
CA VAL A 521 -10.94 -4.85 -12.32
C VAL A 521 -11.49 -3.64 -11.56
N ALA A 522 -11.48 -2.45 -12.17
CA ALA A 522 -11.78 -1.21 -11.49
C ALA A 522 -13.26 -1.12 -11.09
N GLY A 523 -13.58 -1.46 -9.85
CA GLY A 523 -14.79 -1.02 -9.15
C GLY A 523 -15.58 -2.12 -8.45
N LYS A 524 -16.81 -1.75 -8.08
CA LYS A 524 -17.56 -2.42 -7.01
C LYS A 524 -18.24 -3.73 -7.41
N GLY A 525 -18.59 -4.51 -6.40
CA GLY A 525 -19.41 -5.71 -6.47
C GLY A 525 -20.05 -6.01 -5.11
N ALA A 526 -21.00 -6.93 -5.10
CA ALA A 526 -21.62 -7.43 -3.88
C ALA A 526 -21.04 -8.82 -3.55
N VAL A 527 -20.61 -9.01 -2.31
CA VAL A 527 -20.12 -10.29 -1.82
C VAL A 527 -21.19 -10.89 -0.91
N LYS A 528 -21.55 -12.14 -1.17
CA LYS A 528 -22.48 -12.93 -0.36
C LYS A 528 -21.80 -14.24 0.03
N ILE A 529 -21.92 -14.63 1.29
CA ILE A 529 -21.40 -15.91 1.79
C ILE A 529 -22.60 -16.79 2.10
N GLN A 530 -22.64 -17.98 1.51
CA GLN A 530 -23.70 -18.95 1.72
C GLN A 530 -23.13 -20.36 1.63
N ASP A 531 -23.42 -21.20 2.63
CA ASP A 531 -22.95 -22.59 2.73
C ASP A 531 -21.43 -22.68 2.53
N SER A 532 -20.71 -21.77 3.20
CA SER A 532 -19.25 -21.58 3.12
C SER A 532 -18.72 -21.31 1.71
N THR A 533 -19.59 -20.93 0.76
CA THR A 533 -19.25 -20.49 -0.59
C THR A 533 -19.34 -18.97 -0.71
N ILE A 534 -18.28 -18.36 -1.25
CA ILE A 534 -18.19 -16.91 -1.45
C ILE A 534 -18.65 -16.60 -2.86
N THR A 535 -19.77 -15.90 -2.99
CA THR A 535 -20.30 -15.45 -4.28
C THR A 535 -20.04 -13.96 -4.45
N VAL A 536 -19.30 -13.59 -5.49
CA VAL A 536 -19.02 -12.20 -5.87
C VAL A 536 -19.84 -11.85 -7.09
N THR A 537 -20.75 -10.90 -6.94
CA THR A 537 -21.64 -10.43 -8.01
C THR A 537 -21.20 -9.06 -8.50
N TYR A 538 -20.83 -8.99 -9.78
CA TYR A 538 -20.42 -7.76 -10.45
C TYR A 538 -21.62 -7.06 -11.10
N PRO A 539 -21.73 -5.73 -10.97
CA PRO A 539 -22.79 -4.95 -11.62
C PRO A 539 -22.63 -4.98 -13.14
N LYS A 540 -23.69 -4.62 -13.87
CA LYS A 540 -23.69 -4.54 -15.34
C LYS A 540 -22.63 -3.55 -15.83
N ARG A 541 -21.76 -4.00 -16.73
CA ARG A 541 -20.74 -3.17 -17.40
C ARG A 541 -20.58 -3.58 -18.85
N ALA A 542 -20.12 -2.64 -19.67
CA ALA A 542 -19.92 -2.84 -21.11
C ALA A 542 -19.04 -4.05 -21.46
N HIS A 543 -18.02 -4.35 -20.63
CA HIS A 543 -17.06 -5.43 -20.89
C HIS A 543 -17.39 -6.75 -20.15
N ASN A 544 -18.49 -6.82 -19.37
CA ASN A 544 -18.93 -8.06 -18.73
C ASN A 544 -19.16 -9.24 -19.70
N PRO A 545 -19.64 -9.04 -20.95
CA PRO A 545 -19.77 -10.15 -21.90
C PRO A 545 -18.45 -10.91 -22.13
N ILE A 546 -17.31 -10.22 -22.09
CA ILE A 546 -16.00 -10.86 -22.22
C ILE A 546 -15.69 -11.71 -20.98
N LEU A 547 -15.96 -11.19 -19.78
CA LEU A 547 -15.80 -11.95 -18.53
C LEU A 547 -16.71 -13.18 -18.48
N ARG A 548 -17.95 -13.09 -18.99
CA ARG A 548 -18.86 -14.25 -19.10
C ARG A 548 -18.37 -15.32 -20.06
N ALA A 549 -17.65 -14.93 -21.12
CA ALA A 549 -17.11 -15.85 -22.10
C ALA A 549 -15.86 -16.61 -21.59
N VAL A 550 -15.25 -16.16 -20.49
CA VAL A 550 -14.13 -16.88 -19.88
C VAL A 550 -14.65 -18.17 -19.24
N PRO A 551 -14.05 -19.34 -19.52
CA PRO A 551 -14.43 -20.61 -18.91
C PRO A 551 -13.89 -20.70 -17.47
N TRP A 552 -14.45 -19.91 -16.54
CA TRP A 552 -14.01 -19.84 -15.15
C TRP A 552 -14.04 -21.18 -14.41
N ASN A 553 -14.92 -22.11 -14.84
CA ASN A 553 -15.03 -23.44 -14.26
C ASN A 553 -13.80 -24.32 -14.54
N ASN A 554 -12.98 -23.97 -15.54
CA ASN A 554 -11.72 -24.66 -15.82
C ASN A 554 -10.56 -24.12 -14.97
N LEU A 555 -10.80 -23.08 -14.16
CA LEU A 555 -9.82 -22.51 -13.25
C LEU A 555 -10.16 -22.91 -11.81
N PRO A 556 -9.18 -22.97 -10.90
CA PRO A 556 -9.45 -23.27 -9.50
C PRO A 556 -10.33 -22.17 -8.88
N GLN A 557 -11.58 -22.50 -8.56
CA GLN A 557 -12.55 -21.56 -7.99
C GLN A 557 -12.42 -21.47 -6.46
N LYS A 558 -11.28 -20.96 -5.99
CA LYS A 558 -10.92 -20.93 -4.56
C LYS A 558 -10.31 -19.60 -4.13
N ILE A 559 -10.51 -19.21 -2.88
CA ILE A 559 -9.84 -18.07 -2.24
C ILE A 559 -8.72 -18.56 -1.33
N SER A 560 -7.47 -18.28 -1.69
CA SER A 560 -6.28 -18.65 -0.91
C SER A 560 -6.24 -18.02 0.48
N GLY A 561 -6.74 -16.78 0.64
CA GLY A 561 -6.81 -16.13 1.95
C GLY A 561 -7.64 -16.89 3.00
N LEU A 562 -8.58 -17.74 2.54
CA LEU A 562 -9.54 -18.47 3.36
C LEU A 562 -9.42 -19.99 3.16
N ASP A 563 -8.20 -20.51 3.20
CA ASP A 563 -7.92 -21.96 3.17
C ASP A 563 -8.55 -22.68 1.97
N GLY A 564 -8.67 -21.97 0.85
CA GLY A 564 -9.23 -22.50 -0.38
C GLY A 564 -10.76 -22.54 -0.41
N ALA A 565 -11.44 -21.67 0.36
CA ALA A 565 -12.89 -21.50 0.34
C ALA A 565 -13.44 -21.38 -1.10
N PRO A 566 -14.54 -22.08 -1.43
CA PRO A 566 -15.16 -22.03 -2.76
C PRO A 566 -15.55 -20.60 -3.18
N LEU A 567 -15.23 -20.25 -4.41
CA LEU A 567 -15.49 -18.93 -5.00
C LEU A 567 -16.40 -19.04 -6.23
N LYS A 568 -17.48 -18.29 -6.25
CA LYS A 568 -18.35 -18.13 -7.42
C LYS A 568 -18.32 -16.69 -7.92
N LEU A 569 -17.95 -16.49 -9.18
CA LEU A 569 -17.98 -15.19 -9.84
C LEU A 569 -19.24 -15.06 -10.69
N VAL A 570 -20.02 -14.01 -10.49
CA VAL A 570 -21.31 -13.78 -11.18
C VAL A 570 -21.28 -12.43 -11.88
N PHE A 571 -21.51 -12.41 -13.19
CA PHE A 571 -21.44 -11.21 -14.02
C PHE A 571 -22.83 -10.82 -14.55
N SER A 572 -23.37 -9.71 -14.04
CA SER A 572 -24.70 -9.20 -14.41
C SER A 572 -24.82 -8.73 -15.87
#